data_AF-A0A961UHD1-F1
#
_entry.id   AF-A0A961UHD1-F1
#
_cell.length_a   1.000
_cell.length_b   1.000
_cell.length_c   1.000
_cell.angle_alpha   90.00
_cell.angle_beta   90.00
_cell.angle_gamma   90.00
#
_symmetry.space_group_name_H-M   'P 1'
#
loop_
_entity.id
_entity.type
_entity.pdbx_description
1 polymer ?
#
loop_
_entity_poly.entity_id
_entity_poly.type
_entity_poly.pdbx_seq_one_letter_code
_entity_poly.pdbx_strand_id
1 'polypeptide(L)'
;MIEWVMLFALGFCTAGLIAMLSIPAIWRRAAKITGRRIRGALPVSMSEIQADKDQMRAEFAMSARKLERSIDELKQKTARHQAEIGKRDEIIRNQKVEITNRKRNEEEMLARIDSLESRLGKQEKSLSSRDKTIEARDTTLAEREAALTRKEAELAELSTQADTRRVEIVALKTRVEALNATISEREEEIGKRDNKILERDEKINNLERKLAERETDLSAREAELRRLRQSIEKQEKAIAEADANVAGMKRALTAERALIKEKEKEIADVQKGMSSRSSEAGRLAAQLATANKQKVRAEEKLKRALADMEDARSKARAPSKAGAVATGANASSGADKEWEVEKRENALLRERLNDLAAEVVTLTSALDGEDGEIANMAKDVAASAEPANDDNSPRSLAERIRALQSQVARH
;
A
#
# COMPACT_ATOMS: atom_id res chain seq x y z
N MET A 1 245.56 -21.08 -51.03
CA MET A 1 244.15 -20.83 -50.67
C MET A 1 243.97 -20.05 -49.35
N ILE A 2 244.83 -20.21 -48.33
CA ILE A 2 244.62 -19.57 -47.00
C ILE A 2 244.73 -18.03 -47.02
N GLU A 3 245.64 -17.47 -47.80
CA GLU A 3 245.96 -16.03 -47.84
C GLU A 3 244.74 -15.12 -48.08
N TRP A 4 243.91 -15.46 -49.08
CA TRP A 4 242.67 -14.73 -49.40
C TRP A 4 241.64 -14.77 -48.26
N VAL A 5 241.59 -15.85 -47.48
CA VAL A 5 240.68 -15.99 -46.33
C VAL A 5 241.11 -15.06 -45.20
N MET A 6 242.43 -14.90 -44.97
CA MET A 6 242.93 -14.04 -43.91
C MET A 6 242.70 -12.54 -44.22
N LEU A 7 242.86 -12.13 -45.47
CA LEU A 7 242.50 -10.77 -45.92
C LEU A 7 240.99 -10.51 -45.79
N PHE A 8 240.14 -11.48 -46.12
CA PHE A 8 238.69 -11.35 -45.95
C PHE A 8 238.30 -11.21 -44.46
N ALA A 9 238.92 -11.99 -43.57
CA ALA A 9 238.71 -11.88 -42.12
C ALA A 9 239.17 -10.52 -41.57
N LEU A 10 240.31 -9.99 -42.03
CA LEU A 10 240.80 -8.67 -41.63
C LEU A 10 239.88 -7.54 -42.13
N GLY A 11 239.36 -7.65 -43.35
CA GLY A 11 238.34 -6.75 -43.89
C GLY A 11 237.03 -6.77 -43.10
N PHE A 12 236.57 -7.96 -42.69
CA PHE A 12 235.38 -8.11 -41.85
C PHE A 12 235.55 -7.48 -40.47
N CYS A 13 236.68 -7.72 -39.79
CA CYS A 13 236.97 -7.13 -38.49
C CYS A 13 237.08 -5.59 -38.53
N THR A 14 237.71 -5.03 -39.58
CA THR A 14 237.82 -3.57 -39.74
C THR A 14 236.47 -2.92 -40.07
N ALA A 15 235.64 -3.54 -40.92
CA ALA A 15 234.26 -3.08 -41.18
C ALA A 15 233.38 -3.12 -39.91
N GLY A 16 233.50 -4.19 -39.09
CA GLY A 16 232.78 -4.32 -37.82
C GLY A 16 233.11 -3.20 -36.81
N LEU A 17 234.39 -2.81 -36.72
CA LEU A 17 234.83 -1.69 -35.88
C LEU A 17 234.20 -0.34 -36.30
N ILE A 18 234.15 -0.06 -37.61
CA ILE A 18 233.54 1.17 -38.15
C ILE A 18 232.02 1.20 -37.90
N ALA A 19 231.35 0.05 -38.04
CA ALA A 19 229.92 -0.07 -37.72
C ALA A 19 229.66 0.21 -36.23
N MET A 20 230.46 -0.36 -35.33
CA MET A 20 230.30 -0.19 -33.88
C MET A 20 230.50 1.27 -33.42
N LEU A 21 231.39 2.01 -34.06
CA LEU A 21 231.62 3.44 -33.81
C LEU A 21 230.41 4.32 -34.23
N SER A 22 229.65 3.88 -35.25
CA SER A 22 228.58 4.68 -35.87
C SER A 22 227.24 4.63 -35.11
N ILE A 23 226.93 3.49 -34.46
CA ILE A 23 225.70 3.26 -33.69
C ILE A 23 225.40 4.37 -32.65
N PRO A 24 226.33 4.79 -31.76
CA PRO A 24 226.04 5.78 -30.72
C PRO A 24 225.84 7.22 -31.24
N ALA A 25 226.08 7.50 -32.52
CA ALA A 25 225.70 8.77 -33.15
C ALA A 25 224.23 8.79 -33.59
N ILE A 26 223.76 7.67 -34.17
CA ILE A 26 222.39 7.51 -34.68
C ILE A 26 221.38 7.58 -33.51
N TRP A 27 221.67 6.86 -32.42
CA TRP A 27 220.77 6.77 -31.26
C TRP A 27 220.48 8.13 -30.59
N ARG A 28 221.50 9.01 -30.50
CA ARG A 28 221.35 10.37 -29.98
C ARG A 28 220.44 11.25 -30.84
N ARG A 29 220.39 11.03 -32.16
CA ARG A 29 219.50 11.76 -33.07
C ARG A 29 218.04 11.32 -32.90
N ALA A 30 217.80 10.02 -32.74
CA ALA A 30 216.46 9.47 -32.51
C ALA A 30 215.83 9.98 -31.20
N ALA A 31 216.54 9.86 -30.07
CA ALA A 31 216.04 10.24 -28.74
C ALA A 31 215.61 11.72 -28.66
N LYS A 32 216.28 12.62 -29.39
CA LYS A 32 215.97 14.06 -29.41
C LYS A 32 214.65 14.39 -30.13
N ILE A 33 214.12 13.48 -30.95
CA ILE A 33 212.82 13.64 -31.63
C ILE A 33 211.68 13.11 -30.76
N THR A 34 211.80 11.90 -30.19
CA THR A 34 210.82 11.36 -29.23
C THR A 34 210.67 12.27 -28.00
N GLY A 35 211.80 12.78 -27.48
CA GLY A 35 211.83 13.74 -26.37
C GLY A 35 211.22 15.12 -26.65
N ARG A 36 210.76 15.41 -27.88
CA ARG A 36 209.88 16.55 -28.19
C ARG A 36 208.40 16.14 -28.22
N ARG A 37 208.05 14.99 -28.82
CA ARG A 37 206.66 14.51 -28.91
C ARG A 37 206.04 14.24 -27.54
N ILE A 38 206.78 13.62 -26.63
CA ILE A 38 206.26 13.26 -25.28
C ILE A 38 206.00 14.51 -24.41
N ARG A 39 206.78 15.59 -24.61
CA ARG A 39 206.64 16.83 -23.84
C ARG A 39 205.43 17.70 -24.21
N GLY A 40 204.67 17.33 -25.25
CA GLY A 40 203.39 17.95 -25.59
C GLY A 40 202.16 17.14 -25.13
N ALA A 41 202.36 16.07 -24.35
CA ALA A 41 201.31 15.14 -23.94
C ALA A 41 201.28 14.90 -22.40
N LEU A 42 201.91 15.79 -21.63
CA LEU A 42 201.94 15.80 -20.17
C LEU A 42 201.74 17.26 -19.71
N PRO A 43 200.89 17.55 -18.71
CA PRO A 43 200.70 18.92 -18.21
C PRO A 43 201.96 19.39 -17.48
N VAL A 44 202.40 20.63 -17.76
CA VAL A 44 203.66 21.17 -17.20
C VAL A 44 203.56 22.64 -16.78
N SER A 45 202.37 23.09 -16.35
CA SER A 45 202.20 24.36 -15.64
C SER A 45 201.25 24.25 -14.44
N MET A 46 201.57 24.96 -13.35
CA MET A 46 200.64 25.12 -12.22
C MET A 46 199.34 25.84 -12.60
N SER A 47 199.36 26.66 -13.66
CA SER A 47 198.15 27.31 -14.17
C SER A 47 197.15 26.33 -14.77
N GLU A 48 197.63 25.23 -15.37
CA GLU A 48 196.78 24.19 -15.97
C GLU A 48 196.10 23.36 -14.88
N ILE A 49 196.85 22.99 -13.82
CA ILE A 49 196.30 22.28 -12.64
C ILE A 49 195.27 23.16 -11.90
N GLN A 50 195.46 24.48 -11.89
CA GLN A 50 194.46 25.42 -11.35
C GLN A 50 193.24 25.53 -12.27
N ALA A 51 193.42 25.56 -13.59
CA ALA A 51 192.32 25.55 -14.56
C ALA A 51 191.48 24.26 -14.46
N ASP A 52 192.09 23.08 -14.41
CA ASP A 52 191.39 21.80 -14.21
C ASP A 52 190.62 21.79 -12.89
N LYS A 53 191.22 22.30 -11.81
CA LYS A 53 190.59 22.38 -10.49
C LYS A 53 189.37 23.32 -10.49
N ASP A 54 189.48 24.47 -11.16
CA ASP A 54 188.39 25.43 -11.26
C ASP A 54 187.34 25.03 -12.31
N GLN A 55 187.71 24.25 -13.33
CA GLN A 55 186.77 23.53 -14.20
C GLN A 55 185.98 22.50 -13.40
N MET A 56 186.64 21.61 -12.63
CA MET A 56 185.93 20.64 -11.77
C MET A 56 185.01 21.34 -10.77
N ARG A 57 185.42 22.47 -10.18
CA ARG A 57 184.55 23.32 -9.34
C ARG A 57 183.38 23.91 -10.12
N ALA A 58 183.58 24.36 -11.36
CA ALA A 58 182.53 24.87 -12.22
C ALA A 58 181.56 23.75 -12.65
N GLU A 59 182.03 22.54 -12.92
CA GLU A 59 181.22 21.37 -13.23
C GLU A 59 180.40 20.91 -12.01
N PHE A 60 180.99 20.88 -10.82
CA PHE A 60 180.25 20.64 -9.56
C PHE A 60 179.23 21.75 -9.28
N ALA A 61 179.59 23.03 -9.47
CA ALA A 61 178.65 24.14 -9.28
C ALA A 61 177.51 24.15 -10.31
N MET A 62 177.79 23.81 -11.58
CA MET A 62 176.79 23.75 -12.65
C MET A 62 175.89 22.51 -12.54
N SER A 63 176.43 21.36 -12.11
CA SER A 63 175.62 20.17 -11.83
C SER A 63 174.77 20.34 -10.57
N ALA A 64 175.31 20.92 -9.49
CA ALA A 64 174.55 21.34 -8.32
C ALA A 64 173.43 22.31 -8.69
N ARG A 65 173.73 23.39 -9.42
CA ARG A 65 172.73 24.37 -9.87
C ARG A 65 171.70 23.79 -10.85
N LYS A 66 172.06 22.77 -11.63
CA LYS A 66 171.12 22.02 -12.48
C LYS A 66 170.21 21.12 -11.64
N LEU A 67 170.74 20.51 -10.57
CA LEU A 67 169.98 19.73 -9.61
C LEU A 67 169.04 20.61 -8.77
N GLU A 68 169.49 21.77 -8.29
CA GLU A 68 168.66 22.77 -7.62
C GLU A 68 167.47 23.19 -8.51
N ARG A 69 167.74 23.55 -9.77
CA ARG A 69 166.69 23.88 -10.74
C ARG A 69 165.72 22.72 -10.96
N SER A 70 166.19 21.48 -11.11
CA SER A 70 165.30 20.35 -11.30
C SER A 70 164.49 20.02 -10.04
N ILE A 71 165.06 20.21 -8.86
CA ILE A 71 164.37 20.13 -7.56
C ILE A 71 163.29 21.22 -7.47
N ASP A 72 163.57 22.47 -7.86
CA ASP A 72 162.60 23.56 -7.80
C ASP A 72 161.51 23.44 -8.88
N GLU A 73 161.83 22.94 -10.07
CA GLU A 73 160.85 22.52 -11.07
C GLU A 73 159.95 21.39 -10.54
N LEU A 74 160.51 20.39 -9.86
CA LEU A 74 159.74 19.30 -9.26
C LEU A 74 158.86 19.80 -8.11
N LYS A 75 159.38 20.63 -7.19
CA LYS A 75 158.59 21.33 -6.17
C LYS A 75 157.44 22.11 -6.80
N GLN A 76 157.69 22.85 -7.90
CA GLN A 76 156.65 23.62 -8.58
C GLN A 76 155.61 22.71 -9.26
N LYS A 77 156.02 21.59 -9.86
CA LYS A 77 155.10 20.58 -10.42
C LYS A 77 154.25 19.95 -9.31
N THR A 78 154.85 19.53 -8.19
CA THR A 78 154.14 19.00 -7.02
C THR A 78 153.18 20.03 -6.41
N ALA A 79 153.58 21.29 -6.27
CA ALA A 79 152.71 22.37 -5.77
C ALA A 79 151.52 22.65 -6.72
N ARG A 80 151.75 22.62 -8.04
CA ARG A 80 150.67 22.72 -9.04
C ARG A 80 149.70 21.55 -8.93
N HIS A 81 150.21 20.31 -8.90
CA HIS A 81 149.36 19.13 -8.76
C HIS A 81 148.62 19.09 -7.42
N GLN A 82 149.23 19.55 -6.31
CA GLN A 82 148.54 19.67 -5.03
C GLN A 82 147.38 20.68 -5.09
N ALA A 83 147.56 21.81 -5.80
CA ALA A 83 146.49 22.78 -6.05
C ALA A 83 145.41 22.25 -7.01
N GLU A 84 145.77 21.43 -8.01
CA GLU A 84 144.82 20.74 -8.89
C GLU A 84 144.02 19.67 -8.14
N ILE A 85 144.65 18.91 -7.25
CA ILE A 85 144.01 17.95 -6.35
C ILE A 85 143.04 18.69 -5.43
N GLY A 86 143.47 19.76 -4.74
CA GLY A 86 142.58 20.54 -3.86
C GLY A 86 141.34 21.10 -4.58
N LYS A 87 141.48 21.55 -5.83
CA LYS A 87 140.36 21.96 -6.70
C LYS A 87 139.44 20.78 -7.08
N ARG A 88 140.01 19.61 -7.38
CA ARG A 88 139.22 18.40 -7.65
C ARG A 88 138.47 17.92 -6.40
N ASP A 89 139.10 17.98 -5.23
CA ASP A 89 138.48 17.63 -3.94
C ASP A 89 137.36 18.60 -3.55
N GLU A 90 137.46 19.88 -3.94
CA GLU A 90 136.36 20.85 -3.83
C GLU A 90 135.20 20.50 -4.77
N ILE A 91 135.48 20.23 -6.06
CA ILE A 91 134.46 19.79 -7.03
C ILE A 91 133.78 18.50 -6.57
N ILE A 92 134.53 17.51 -6.10
CA ILE A 92 134.02 16.22 -5.60
C ILE A 92 133.15 16.43 -4.35
N ARG A 93 133.54 17.33 -3.43
CA ARG A 93 132.71 17.68 -2.27
C ARG A 93 131.39 18.33 -2.69
N ASN A 94 131.44 19.29 -3.61
CA ASN A 94 130.24 19.98 -4.11
C ASN A 94 129.31 19.00 -4.85
N GLN A 95 129.84 18.16 -5.74
CA GLN A 95 129.09 17.10 -6.42
C GLN A 95 128.50 16.08 -5.42
N LYS A 96 129.21 15.73 -4.35
CA LYS A 96 128.70 14.83 -3.31
C LYS A 96 127.52 15.45 -2.55
N VAL A 97 127.58 16.75 -2.23
CA VAL A 97 126.47 17.51 -1.62
C VAL A 97 125.28 17.60 -2.58
N GLU A 98 125.51 17.87 -3.86
CA GLU A 98 124.45 17.84 -4.87
C GLU A 98 123.79 16.46 -4.96
N ILE A 99 124.56 15.37 -4.97
CA ILE A 99 124.02 14.00 -5.01
C ILE A 99 123.17 13.71 -3.77
N THR A 100 123.60 14.11 -2.57
CA THR A 100 122.77 13.94 -1.36
C THR A 100 121.49 14.78 -1.41
N ASN A 101 121.55 15.99 -1.95
CA ASN A 101 120.37 16.86 -2.09
C ASN A 101 119.39 16.29 -3.15
N ARG A 102 119.89 15.81 -4.29
CA ARG A 102 119.07 15.16 -5.32
C ARG A 102 118.38 13.90 -4.78
N LYS A 103 119.09 13.05 -4.03
CA LYS A 103 118.51 11.87 -3.38
C LYS A 103 117.42 12.22 -2.37
N ARG A 104 117.65 13.23 -1.53
CA ARG A 104 116.62 13.72 -0.60
C ARG A 104 115.36 14.21 -1.34
N ASN A 105 115.54 14.93 -2.44
CA ASN A 105 114.42 15.39 -3.26
C ASN A 105 113.69 14.23 -3.96
N GLU A 106 114.42 13.19 -4.39
CA GLU A 106 113.87 11.96 -4.96
C GLU A 106 113.03 11.19 -3.92
N GLU A 107 113.55 11.01 -2.70
CA GLU A 107 112.84 10.44 -1.54
C GLU A 107 111.56 11.24 -1.20
N GLU A 108 111.62 12.58 -1.20
CA GLU A 108 110.47 13.44 -0.95
C GLU A 108 109.40 13.33 -2.07
N MET A 109 109.83 13.24 -3.33
CA MET A 109 108.91 13.09 -4.46
C MET A 109 108.26 11.70 -4.50
N LEU A 110 108.99 10.63 -4.14
CA LEU A 110 108.42 9.29 -3.99
C LEU A 110 107.37 9.25 -2.87
N ALA A 111 107.69 9.76 -1.68
CA ALA A 111 106.73 9.86 -0.58
C ALA A 111 105.50 10.73 -0.95
N ARG A 112 105.67 11.74 -1.80
CA ARG A 112 104.58 12.54 -2.34
C ARG A 112 103.73 11.76 -3.35
N ILE A 113 104.32 10.93 -4.22
CA ILE A 113 103.61 10.02 -5.13
C ILE A 113 102.75 9.04 -4.33
N ASP A 114 103.32 8.32 -3.37
CA ASP A 114 102.58 7.40 -2.48
C ASP A 114 101.38 8.10 -1.81
N SER A 115 101.57 9.35 -1.35
CA SER A 115 100.51 10.15 -0.73
C SER A 115 99.38 10.52 -1.72
N LEU A 116 99.71 10.72 -2.99
CA LEU A 116 98.76 11.06 -4.06
C LEU A 116 98.02 9.83 -4.54
N GLU A 117 98.69 8.68 -4.72
CA GLU A 117 98.06 7.40 -5.04
C GLU A 117 97.10 6.95 -3.91
N SER A 118 97.53 7.07 -2.65
CA SER A 118 96.68 6.81 -1.48
C SER A 118 95.45 7.72 -1.42
N ARG A 119 95.53 8.95 -1.94
CA ARG A 119 94.39 9.88 -2.06
C ARG A 119 93.51 9.54 -3.25
N LEU A 120 94.09 9.24 -4.42
CA LEU A 120 93.39 8.85 -5.63
C LEU A 120 92.53 7.62 -5.37
N GLY A 121 93.12 6.54 -4.83
CA GLY A 121 92.39 5.31 -4.48
C GLY A 121 91.35 5.47 -3.36
N LYS A 122 91.37 6.57 -2.58
CA LYS A 122 90.28 6.95 -1.66
C LYS A 122 89.17 7.71 -2.41
N GLN A 123 89.54 8.60 -3.33
CA GLN A 123 88.58 9.34 -4.16
C GLN A 123 87.85 8.42 -5.13
N GLU A 124 88.52 7.49 -5.80
CA GLU A 124 87.92 6.46 -6.67
C GLU A 124 86.89 5.60 -5.92
N LYS A 125 87.23 5.12 -4.71
CA LYS A 125 86.29 4.39 -3.84
C LYS A 125 85.10 5.25 -3.41
N SER A 126 85.31 6.55 -3.21
CA SER A 126 84.25 7.51 -2.89
C SER A 126 83.43 7.96 -4.10
N LEU A 127 83.93 7.79 -5.32
CA LEU A 127 83.15 7.97 -6.56
C LEU A 127 82.30 6.72 -6.78
N SER A 128 82.90 5.53 -6.82
CA SER A 128 82.17 4.27 -7.02
C SER A 128 81.05 4.01 -5.99
N SER A 129 81.18 4.50 -4.74
CA SER A 129 80.10 4.43 -3.76
C SER A 129 78.99 5.46 -3.99
N ARG A 130 79.32 6.64 -4.53
CA ARG A 130 78.35 7.67 -4.95
C ARG A 130 77.64 7.27 -6.22
N ASP A 131 78.33 6.70 -7.20
CA ASP A 131 77.76 6.23 -8.46
C ASP A 131 76.69 5.16 -8.19
N LYS A 132 77.00 4.15 -7.37
CA LYS A 132 76.01 3.16 -6.87
C LYS A 132 74.86 3.78 -6.08
N THR A 133 75.10 4.90 -5.40
CA THR A 133 74.04 5.64 -4.70
C THR A 133 73.15 6.42 -5.67
N ILE A 134 73.69 6.90 -6.78
CA ILE A 134 72.95 7.56 -7.86
C ILE A 134 72.11 6.52 -8.62
N GLU A 135 72.70 5.40 -9.05
CA GLU A 135 71.97 4.26 -9.65
C GLU A 135 70.79 3.78 -8.76
N ALA A 136 71.02 3.67 -7.45
CA ALA A 136 70.00 3.29 -6.48
C ALA A 136 69.01 4.42 -6.12
N ARG A 137 69.23 5.65 -6.61
CA ARG A 137 68.26 6.76 -6.51
C ARG A 137 67.44 6.86 -7.78
N ASP A 138 68.08 6.77 -8.95
CA ASP A 138 67.44 6.83 -10.26
C ASP A 138 66.42 5.70 -10.45
N THR A 139 66.73 4.49 -9.98
CA THR A 139 65.76 3.38 -9.92
C THR A 139 64.55 3.72 -9.03
N THR A 140 64.77 4.19 -7.80
CA THR A 140 63.67 4.60 -6.88
C THR A 140 62.91 5.83 -7.35
N LEU A 141 63.47 6.63 -8.26
CA LEU A 141 62.84 7.79 -8.89
C LEU A 141 61.93 7.32 -10.02
N ALA A 142 62.42 6.47 -10.93
CA ALA A 142 61.63 5.85 -11.99
C ALA A 142 60.45 5.00 -11.44
N GLU A 143 60.66 4.27 -10.33
CA GLU A 143 59.59 3.57 -9.61
C GLU A 143 58.51 4.53 -9.10
N ARG A 144 58.90 5.72 -8.63
CA ARG A 144 57.97 6.75 -8.13
C ARG A 144 57.24 7.48 -9.25
N GLU A 145 57.89 7.74 -10.38
CA GLU A 145 57.24 8.27 -11.58
C GLU A 145 56.22 7.27 -12.14
N ALA A 146 56.57 5.97 -12.18
CA ALA A 146 55.66 4.90 -12.56
C ALA A 146 54.50 4.71 -11.55
N ALA A 147 54.70 5.01 -10.27
CA ALA A 147 53.63 5.00 -9.27
C ALA A 147 52.73 6.26 -9.35
N LEU A 148 53.32 7.43 -9.63
CA LEU A 148 52.62 8.70 -9.75
C LEU A 148 51.73 8.74 -10.99
N THR A 149 52.25 8.35 -12.16
CA THR A 149 51.47 8.24 -13.40
C THR A 149 50.30 7.24 -13.30
N ARG A 150 50.48 6.14 -12.56
CA ARG A 150 49.36 5.23 -12.22
C ARG A 150 48.31 5.91 -11.35
N LYS A 151 48.71 6.71 -10.35
CA LYS A 151 47.77 7.44 -9.49
C LYS A 151 47.07 8.58 -10.20
N GLU A 152 47.73 9.24 -11.16
CA GLU A 152 47.08 10.21 -12.06
C GLU A 152 46.02 9.53 -12.94
N ALA A 153 46.29 8.35 -13.49
CA ALA A 153 45.32 7.57 -14.25
C ALA A 153 44.13 7.09 -13.37
N GLU A 154 44.40 6.60 -12.15
CA GLU A 154 43.35 6.25 -11.17
C GLU A 154 42.47 7.46 -10.81
N LEU A 155 43.06 8.64 -10.62
CA LEU A 155 42.32 9.88 -10.31
C LEU A 155 41.50 10.38 -11.49
N ALA A 156 42.03 10.29 -12.72
CA ALA A 156 41.28 10.63 -13.93
C ALA A 156 40.05 9.74 -14.09
N GLU A 157 40.20 8.42 -13.93
CA GLU A 157 39.10 7.46 -14.00
C GLU A 157 38.09 7.61 -12.83
N LEU A 158 38.56 7.97 -11.63
CA LEU A 158 37.64 8.30 -10.54
C LEU A 158 36.84 9.59 -10.83
N SER A 159 37.43 10.56 -11.54
CA SER A 159 36.73 11.78 -11.97
C SER A 159 35.68 11.50 -13.05
N THR A 160 36.02 10.73 -14.10
CA THR A 160 35.06 10.36 -15.16
C THR A 160 33.86 9.59 -14.58
N GLN A 161 34.10 8.69 -13.63
CA GLN A 161 33.03 8.00 -12.90
C GLN A 161 32.21 8.95 -11.99
N ALA A 162 32.85 9.91 -11.32
CA ALA A 162 32.15 10.90 -10.49
C ALA A 162 31.25 11.81 -11.34
N ASP A 163 31.72 12.24 -12.51
CA ASP A 163 30.93 13.06 -13.44
C ASP A 163 29.81 12.27 -14.13
N THR A 164 30.05 11.00 -14.48
CA THR A 164 29.01 10.09 -14.95
C THR A 164 27.89 9.94 -13.91
N ARG A 165 28.24 9.67 -12.64
CA ARG A 165 27.28 9.58 -11.53
C ARG A 165 26.55 10.90 -11.26
N ARG A 166 27.20 12.05 -11.47
CA ARG A 166 26.54 13.38 -11.40
C ARG A 166 25.45 13.52 -12.47
N VAL A 167 25.71 13.11 -13.71
CA VAL A 167 24.72 13.10 -14.79
C VAL A 167 23.56 12.15 -14.47
N GLU A 168 23.85 10.93 -13.99
CA GLU A 168 22.84 9.97 -13.54
C GLU A 168 21.94 10.53 -12.42
N ILE A 169 22.53 11.19 -11.41
CA ILE A 169 21.78 11.82 -10.31
C ILE A 169 20.88 12.95 -10.82
N VAL A 170 21.31 13.75 -11.79
CA VAL A 170 20.47 14.81 -12.41
C VAL A 170 19.34 14.19 -13.24
N ALA A 171 19.61 13.12 -13.98
CA ALA A 171 18.58 12.38 -14.73
C ALA A 171 17.54 11.72 -13.81
N LEU A 172 17.98 11.14 -12.67
CA LEU A 172 17.09 10.58 -11.66
C LEU A 172 16.29 11.68 -10.93
N LYS A 173 16.90 12.83 -10.62
CA LYS A 173 16.19 13.95 -9.97
C LYS A 173 15.10 14.52 -10.88
N THR A 174 15.41 14.78 -12.16
CA THR A 174 14.40 15.24 -13.13
C THR A 174 13.32 14.18 -13.40
N ARG A 175 13.66 12.89 -13.35
CA ARG A 175 12.68 11.79 -13.39
C ARG A 175 11.73 11.80 -12.17
N VAL A 176 12.24 12.07 -10.97
CA VAL A 176 11.43 12.21 -9.74
C VAL A 176 10.56 13.47 -9.79
N GLU A 177 11.09 14.60 -10.25
CA GLU A 177 10.32 15.85 -10.42
C GLU A 177 9.17 15.67 -11.41
N ALA A 178 9.40 14.99 -12.54
CA ALA A 178 8.36 14.65 -13.50
C ALA A 178 7.31 13.67 -12.93
N LEU A 179 7.72 12.66 -12.15
CA LEU A 179 6.78 11.75 -11.49
C LEU A 179 5.91 12.48 -10.45
N ASN A 180 6.50 13.36 -9.64
CA ASN A 180 5.77 14.18 -8.67
C ASN A 180 4.74 15.10 -9.35
N ALA A 181 5.06 15.68 -10.51
CA ALA A 181 4.10 16.43 -11.31
C ALA A 181 2.90 15.56 -11.75
N THR A 182 3.16 14.33 -12.24
CA THR A 182 2.08 13.40 -12.61
C THR A 182 1.27 12.89 -11.42
N ILE A 183 1.86 12.81 -10.22
CA ILE A 183 1.11 12.49 -8.99
C ILE A 183 0.15 13.63 -8.65
N SER A 184 0.63 14.88 -8.64
CA SER A 184 -0.19 16.06 -8.35
C SER A 184 -1.34 16.24 -9.37
N GLU A 185 -1.11 15.98 -10.66
CA GLU A 185 -2.16 15.94 -11.68
C GLU A 185 -3.22 14.86 -11.38
N ARG A 186 -2.81 13.67 -10.93
CA ARG A 186 -3.74 12.58 -10.56
C ARG A 186 -4.51 12.87 -9.27
N GLU A 187 -3.89 13.53 -8.29
CA GLU A 187 -4.57 14.00 -7.08
C GLU A 187 -5.65 15.04 -7.42
N GLU A 188 -5.35 15.96 -8.34
CA GLU A 188 -6.35 16.92 -8.84
C GLU A 188 -7.47 16.24 -9.66
N GLU A 189 -7.16 15.23 -10.48
CA GLU A 189 -8.18 14.40 -11.15
C GLU A 189 -9.07 13.67 -10.13
N ILE A 190 -8.51 13.15 -9.04
CA ILE A 190 -9.25 12.44 -7.99
C ILE A 190 -10.19 13.41 -7.28
N GLY A 191 -9.73 14.57 -6.81
CA GLY A 191 -10.61 15.59 -6.22
C GLY A 191 -11.72 16.05 -7.19
N LYS A 192 -11.44 16.16 -8.49
CA LYS A 192 -12.44 16.44 -9.54
C LYS A 192 -13.43 15.28 -9.78
N ARG A 193 -13.10 14.04 -9.41
CA ARG A 193 -14.00 12.88 -9.45
C ARG A 193 -14.82 12.78 -8.17
N ASP A 194 -14.22 12.99 -7.01
CA ASP A 194 -14.89 12.92 -5.70
C ASP A 194 -15.97 13.99 -5.57
N ASN A 195 -15.69 15.23 -6.00
CA ASN A 195 -16.70 16.29 -6.09
C ASN A 195 -17.88 15.89 -7.00
N LYS A 196 -17.63 15.15 -8.09
CA LYS A 196 -18.68 14.63 -9.01
C LYS A 196 -19.43 13.41 -8.46
N ILE A 197 -18.88 12.73 -7.46
CA ILE A 197 -19.55 11.67 -6.71
C ILE A 197 -20.49 12.31 -5.69
N LEU A 198 -20.00 13.26 -4.88
CA LEU A 198 -20.84 14.06 -3.96
C LEU A 198 -22.02 14.73 -4.69
N GLU A 199 -21.75 15.39 -5.82
CA GLU A 199 -22.76 15.97 -6.70
C GLU A 199 -23.80 14.95 -7.21
N ARG A 200 -23.46 13.66 -7.30
CA ARG A 200 -24.37 12.59 -7.73
C ARG A 200 -25.13 12.01 -6.55
N ASP A 201 -24.49 11.84 -5.41
CA ASP A 201 -25.12 11.36 -4.18
C ASP A 201 -26.18 12.36 -3.71
N GLU A 202 -25.92 13.67 -3.78
CA GLU A 202 -26.95 14.71 -3.55
C GLU A 202 -28.14 14.58 -4.51
N LYS A 203 -27.89 14.25 -5.79
CA LYS A 203 -28.95 14.07 -6.80
C LYS A 203 -29.73 12.77 -6.58
N ILE A 204 -29.07 11.70 -6.13
CA ILE A 204 -29.69 10.42 -5.73
C ILE A 204 -30.59 10.64 -4.51
N ASN A 205 -30.07 11.20 -3.41
CA ASN A 205 -30.85 11.52 -2.21
C ASN A 205 -32.08 12.40 -2.53
N ASN A 206 -31.95 13.38 -3.44
CA ASN A 206 -33.07 14.22 -3.88
C ASN A 206 -34.08 13.49 -4.78
N LEU A 207 -33.67 12.44 -5.50
CA LEU A 207 -34.57 11.59 -6.28
C LEU A 207 -35.28 10.56 -5.39
N GLU A 208 -34.57 9.96 -4.43
CA GLU A 208 -35.12 9.04 -3.43
C GLU A 208 -36.17 9.72 -2.55
N ARG A 209 -35.91 10.95 -2.06
CA ARG A 209 -36.94 11.74 -1.35
C ARG A 209 -38.18 11.98 -2.22
N LYS A 210 -38.01 12.37 -3.48
CA LYS A 210 -39.12 12.58 -4.42
C LYS A 210 -39.88 11.28 -4.74
N LEU A 211 -39.19 10.14 -4.72
CA LEU A 211 -39.80 8.83 -4.93
C LEU A 211 -40.65 8.43 -3.71
N ALA A 212 -40.13 8.59 -2.49
CA ALA A 212 -40.90 8.38 -1.26
C ALA A 212 -42.10 9.34 -1.11
N GLU A 213 -41.94 10.62 -1.49
CA GLU A 213 -43.06 11.58 -1.62
C GLU A 213 -44.12 11.07 -2.62
N ARG A 214 -43.71 10.47 -3.74
CA ARG A 214 -44.65 9.90 -4.73
C ARG A 214 -45.29 8.58 -4.30
N GLU A 215 -44.59 7.75 -3.55
CA GLU A 215 -45.16 6.53 -2.95
C GLU A 215 -46.21 6.87 -1.89
N THR A 216 -45.97 7.89 -1.06
CA THR A 216 -46.97 8.37 -0.10
C THR A 216 -48.17 9.04 -0.78
N ASP A 217 -47.97 9.86 -1.82
CA ASP A 217 -49.04 10.38 -2.69
C ASP A 217 -49.89 9.26 -3.32
N LEU A 218 -49.24 8.20 -3.83
CA LEU A 218 -49.92 7.05 -4.44
C LEU A 218 -50.72 6.26 -3.41
N SER A 219 -50.14 5.98 -2.25
CA SER A 219 -50.82 5.29 -1.13
C SER A 219 -52.05 6.07 -0.65
N ALA A 220 -51.96 7.40 -0.54
CA ALA A 220 -53.09 8.26 -0.22
C ALA A 220 -54.20 8.18 -1.28
N ARG A 221 -53.84 8.28 -2.57
CA ARG A 221 -54.78 8.16 -3.69
C ARG A 221 -55.43 6.77 -3.79
N GLU A 222 -54.69 5.70 -3.47
CA GLU A 222 -55.28 4.36 -3.36
C GLU A 222 -56.28 4.25 -2.20
N ALA A 223 -55.98 4.86 -1.05
CA ALA A 223 -56.92 4.90 0.08
C ALA A 223 -58.18 5.72 -0.26
N GLU A 224 -58.04 6.83 -0.99
CA GLU A 224 -59.18 7.58 -1.54
C GLU A 224 -59.98 6.75 -2.55
N LEU A 225 -59.34 6.09 -3.52
CA LEU A 225 -60.01 5.22 -4.49
C LEU A 225 -60.74 4.04 -3.81
N ARG A 226 -60.18 3.47 -2.72
CA ARG A 226 -60.87 2.47 -1.88
C ARG A 226 -62.10 3.08 -1.19
N ARG A 227 -61.99 4.29 -0.62
CA ARG A 227 -63.13 5.00 0.01
C ARG A 227 -64.22 5.35 -1.00
N LEU A 228 -63.87 5.85 -2.18
CA LEU A 228 -64.84 6.16 -3.25
C LEU A 228 -65.54 4.88 -3.73
N ARG A 229 -64.80 3.78 -3.94
CA ARG A 229 -65.41 2.48 -4.29
C ARG A 229 -66.39 1.98 -3.23
N GLN A 230 -66.03 2.07 -1.94
CA GLN A 230 -66.96 1.73 -0.85
C GLN A 230 -68.18 2.67 -0.77
N SER A 231 -68.02 3.95 -1.13
CA SER A 231 -69.14 4.89 -1.21
C SER A 231 -70.07 4.57 -2.37
N ILE A 232 -69.52 4.21 -3.54
CA ILE A 232 -70.26 3.77 -4.71
C ILE A 232 -71.01 2.47 -4.38
N GLU A 233 -70.35 1.46 -3.81
CA GLU A 233 -70.99 0.19 -3.42
C GLU A 233 -72.16 0.41 -2.42
N LYS A 234 -72.01 1.36 -1.48
CA LYS A 234 -73.10 1.76 -0.57
C LYS A 234 -74.23 2.47 -1.30
N GLN A 235 -73.92 3.33 -2.27
CA GLN A 235 -74.93 4.01 -3.09
C GLN A 235 -75.65 3.02 -4.01
N GLU A 236 -74.95 2.07 -4.63
CA GLU A 236 -75.54 1.00 -5.43
C GLU A 236 -76.47 0.11 -4.60
N LYS A 237 -76.09 -0.24 -3.36
CA LYS A 237 -76.96 -0.95 -2.42
C LYS A 237 -78.18 -0.13 -2.03
N ALA A 238 -78.01 1.15 -1.68
CA ALA A 238 -79.13 2.03 -1.35
C ALA A 238 -80.07 2.28 -2.55
N ILE A 239 -79.54 2.31 -3.77
CA ILE A 239 -80.34 2.38 -5.01
C ILE A 239 -81.10 1.07 -5.23
N ALA A 240 -80.46 -0.09 -5.05
CA ALA A 240 -81.13 -1.39 -5.16
C ALA A 240 -82.22 -1.58 -4.10
N GLU A 241 -82.00 -1.10 -2.86
CA GLU A 241 -83.02 -1.04 -1.81
C GLU A 241 -84.15 -0.07 -2.16
N ALA A 242 -83.85 1.11 -2.72
CA ALA A 242 -84.85 2.06 -3.19
C ALA A 242 -85.68 1.49 -4.35
N ASP A 243 -85.06 0.82 -5.32
CA ASP A 243 -85.76 0.15 -6.43
C ASP A 243 -86.60 -1.03 -5.94
N ALA A 244 -86.12 -1.81 -4.96
CA ALA A 244 -86.89 -2.87 -4.31
C ALA A 244 -88.10 -2.30 -3.55
N ASN A 245 -87.93 -1.20 -2.83
CA ASN A 245 -89.01 -0.48 -2.16
C ASN A 245 -90.02 0.11 -3.16
N VAL A 246 -89.55 0.70 -4.26
CA VAL A 246 -90.40 1.20 -5.36
C VAL A 246 -91.15 0.05 -6.05
N ALA A 247 -90.52 -1.11 -6.23
CA ALA A 247 -91.19 -2.32 -6.73
C ALA A 247 -92.22 -2.85 -5.72
N GLY A 248 -91.93 -2.80 -4.42
CA GLY A 248 -92.87 -3.10 -3.34
C GLY A 248 -94.08 -2.18 -3.34
N MET A 249 -93.87 -0.87 -3.40
CA MET A 249 -94.92 0.15 -3.50
C MET A 249 -95.74 -0.01 -4.78
N LYS A 250 -95.11 -0.32 -5.93
CA LYS A 250 -95.83 -0.64 -7.18
C LYS A 250 -96.72 -1.88 -7.01
N ARG A 251 -96.22 -2.95 -6.37
CA ARG A 251 -97.01 -4.17 -6.06
C ARG A 251 -98.18 -3.86 -5.12
N ALA A 252 -97.93 -3.13 -4.04
CA ALA A 252 -98.95 -2.68 -3.11
C ALA A 252 -100.04 -1.86 -3.82
N LEU A 253 -99.66 -0.88 -4.64
CA LEU A 253 -100.59 -0.08 -5.44
C LEU A 253 -101.38 -0.93 -6.45
N THR A 254 -100.80 -1.98 -7.03
CA THR A 254 -101.57 -2.91 -7.89
C THR A 254 -102.51 -3.81 -7.11
N ALA A 255 -102.15 -4.24 -5.89
CA ALA A 255 -103.00 -5.02 -5.01
C ALA A 255 -104.16 -4.18 -4.44
N GLU A 256 -103.88 -2.94 -4.03
CA GLU A 256 -104.88 -1.95 -3.61
C GLU A 256 -105.84 -1.62 -4.76
N ARG A 257 -105.34 -1.42 -5.99
CA ARG A 257 -106.21 -1.28 -7.19
C ARG A 257 -107.04 -2.52 -7.48
N ALA A 258 -106.54 -3.73 -7.19
CA ALA A 258 -107.32 -4.95 -7.32
C ALA A 258 -108.42 -5.05 -6.24
N LEU A 259 -108.11 -4.70 -4.98
CA LEU A 259 -109.06 -4.58 -3.88
C LEU A 259 -110.13 -3.52 -4.14
N ILE A 260 -109.76 -2.34 -4.67
CA ILE A 260 -110.71 -1.31 -5.10
C ILE A 260 -111.64 -1.88 -6.17
N LYS A 261 -111.11 -2.57 -7.18
CA LYS A 261 -111.91 -3.19 -8.25
C LYS A 261 -112.81 -4.33 -7.75
N GLU A 262 -112.39 -5.05 -6.71
CA GLU A 262 -113.22 -6.05 -6.02
C GLU A 262 -114.34 -5.40 -5.22
N LYS A 263 -114.05 -4.30 -4.50
CA LYS A 263 -115.07 -3.52 -3.76
C LYS A 263 -116.04 -2.80 -4.70
N GLU A 264 -115.58 -2.28 -5.84
CA GLU A 264 -116.44 -1.78 -6.92
C GLU A 264 -117.40 -2.87 -7.44
N LYS A 265 -116.93 -4.11 -7.54
CA LYS A 265 -117.75 -5.26 -7.95
C LYS A 265 -118.75 -5.66 -6.86
N GLU A 266 -118.34 -5.73 -5.59
CA GLU A 266 -119.27 -5.94 -4.46
C GLU A 266 -120.35 -4.86 -4.41
N ILE A 267 -119.98 -3.58 -4.59
CA ILE A 267 -120.93 -2.46 -4.66
C ILE A 267 -121.90 -2.67 -5.83
N ALA A 268 -121.41 -3.04 -7.01
CA ALA A 268 -122.26 -3.30 -8.18
C ALA A 268 -123.24 -4.47 -7.95
N ASP A 269 -122.79 -5.58 -7.34
CA ASP A 269 -123.65 -6.72 -7.03
C ASP A 269 -124.66 -6.42 -5.89
N VAL A 270 -124.29 -5.62 -4.88
CA VAL A 270 -125.22 -5.09 -3.86
C VAL A 270 -126.26 -4.15 -4.49
N GLN A 271 -125.85 -3.27 -5.40
CA GLN A 271 -126.73 -2.34 -6.11
C GLN A 271 -127.71 -3.08 -7.05
N LYS A 272 -127.27 -4.18 -7.64
CA LYS A 272 -128.09 -5.14 -8.39
C LYS A 272 -129.08 -5.89 -7.49
N GLY A 273 -128.67 -6.27 -6.28
CA GLY A 273 -129.52 -6.86 -5.24
C GLY A 273 -130.56 -5.90 -4.64
N MET A 274 -130.26 -4.59 -4.57
CA MET A 274 -131.26 -3.57 -4.26
C MET A 274 -132.27 -3.42 -5.41
N SER A 275 -131.81 -3.51 -6.66
CA SER A 275 -132.65 -3.36 -7.86
C SER A 275 -133.71 -4.48 -7.96
N SER A 276 -133.36 -5.73 -7.66
CA SER A 276 -134.33 -6.84 -7.65
C SER A 276 -135.37 -6.69 -6.54
N ARG A 277 -134.94 -6.39 -5.29
CA ARG A 277 -135.85 -6.15 -4.16
C ARG A 277 -136.79 -4.96 -4.39
N SER A 278 -136.31 -3.90 -5.05
CA SER A 278 -137.14 -2.77 -5.47
C SER A 278 -138.23 -3.19 -6.47
N SER A 279 -137.89 -4.07 -7.43
CA SER A 279 -138.87 -4.62 -8.38
C SER A 279 -139.91 -5.53 -7.72
N GLU A 280 -139.57 -6.26 -6.65
CA GLU A 280 -140.54 -7.05 -5.89
C GLU A 280 -141.49 -6.17 -5.07
N ALA A 281 -140.96 -5.13 -4.40
CA ALA A 281 -141.77 -4.14 -3.68
C ALA A 281 -142.79 -3.46 -4.60
N GLY A 282 -142.40 -3.13 -5.85
CA GLY A 282 -143.31 -2.59 -6.86
C GLY A 282 -144.48 -3.54 -7.22
N ARG A 283 -144.23 -4.85 -7.30
CA ARG A 283 -145.29 -5.84 -7.59
C ARG A 283 -146.27 -6.02 -6.44
N LEU A 284 -145.80 -6.00 -5.19
CA LEU A 284 -146.65 -6.09 -4.00
C LEU A 284 -147.53 -4.84 -3.82
N ALA A 285 -147.00 -3.65 -4.09
CA ALA A 285 -147.77 -2.40 -4.06
C ALA A 285 -148.95 -2.41 -5.06
N ALA A 286 -148.74 -2.97 -6.27
CA ALA A 286 -149.78 -3.09 -7.28
C ALA A 286 -150.94 -4.03 -6.87
N GLN A 287 -150.65 -5.08 -6.08
CA GLN A 287 -151.66 -6.01 -5.58
C GLN A 287 -152.55 -5.41 -4.47
N LEU A 288 -151.99 -4.55 -3.62
CA LEU A 288 -152.76 -3.83 -2.59
C LEU A 288 -153.73 -2.79 -3.20
N ALA A 289 -153.32 -2.14 -4.29
CA ALA A 289 -154.12 -1.12 -4.96
C ALA A 289 -155.41 -1.65 -5.61
N THR A 290 -155.42 -2.90 -6.08
CA THR A 290 -156.61 -3.52 -6.71
C THR A 290 -157.60 -4.03 -5.66
N ALA A 291 -157.12 -4.65 -4.58
CA ALA A 291 -157.96 -5.15 -3.49
C ALA A 291 -158.79 -4.03 -2.82
N ASN A 292 -158.14 -2.91 -2.48
CA ASN A 292 -158.81 -1.81 -1.76
C ASN A 292 -159.95 -1.16 -2.60
N LYS A 293 -159.85 -1.21 -3.94
CA LYS A 293 -160.84 -0.64 -4.87
C LYS A 293 -162.13 -1.46 -4.99
N GLN A 294 -162.13 -2.71 -4.53
CA GLN A 294 -163.33 -3.55 -4.49
C GLN A 294 -164.15 -3.33 -3.20
N LYS A 295 -163.49 -3.10 -2.05
CA LYS A 295 -164.15 -2.92 -0.75
C LYS A 295 -165.16 -1.76 -0.75
N VAL A 296 -164.74 -0.58 -1.22
CA VAL A 296 -165.55 0.65 -1.19
C VAL A 296 -166.89 0.49 -1.93
N ARG A 297 -166.93 -0.30 -3.01
CA ARG A 297 -168.14 -0.53 -3.83
C ARG A 297 -169.19 -1.43 -3.17
N ALA A 298 -168.87 -2.10 -2.07
CA ALA A 298 -169.83 -2.90 -1.30
C ALA A 298 -170.60 -2.04 -0.28
N GLU A 299 -169.90 -1.14 0.42
CA GLU A 299 -170.44 -0.38 1.55
C GLU A 299 -171.49 0.68 1.14
N GLU A 300 -171.37 1.28 -0.07
CA GLU A 300 -172.38 2.22 -0.59
C GLU A 300 -173.73 1.55 -0.93
N LYS A 301 -173.74 0.27 -1.31
CA LYS A 301 -174.98 -0.44 -1.68
C LYS A 301 -175.84 -0.76 -0.45
N LEU A 302 -175.21 -1.05 0.69
CA LEU A 302 -175.92 -1.39 1.92
C LEU A 302 -176.68 -0.20 2.52
N LYS A 303 -176.15 1.02 2.37
CA LYS A 303 -176.74 2.25 2.94
C LYS A 303 -178.01 2.74 2.24
N ARG A 304 -178.33 2.27 1.03
CA ARG A 304 -179.57 2.67 0.32
C ARG A 304 -180.77 1.77 0.66
N ALA A 305 -180.54 0.51 0.99
CA ALA A 305 -181.61 -0.45 1.30
C ALA A 305 -182.29 -0.23 2.67
N LEU A 306 -181.80 0.70 3.50
CA LEU A 306 -182.32 1.00 4.84
C LEU A 306 -183.18 2.27 4.91
N ALA A 307 -183.35 3.01 3.80
CA ALA A 307 -184.15 4.25 3.78
C ALA A 307 -185.59 4.05 3.27
N ASP A 308 -185.82 3.04 2.41
CA ASP A 308 -187.06 2.92 1.63
C ASP A 308 -188.17 2.07 2.32
N MET A 309 -188.03 1.72 3.61
CA MET A 309 -188.91 0.76 4.31
C MET A 309 -189.47 1.23 5.66
N GLU A 310 -189.22 2.45 6.11
CA GLU A 310 -189.74 2.94 7.42
C GLU A 310 -191.05 3.75 7.36
N ASP A 311 -191.53 4.20 6.19
CA ASP A 311 -192.74 5.06 6.08
C ASP A 311 -193.91 4.41 5.30
N ALA A 312 -194.35 3.23 5.75
CA ALA A 312 -195.53 2.53 5.25
C ALA A 312 -196.40 1.99 6.41
N ARG A 313 -197.20 2.88 7.01
CA ARG A 313 -197.87 2.66 8.31
C ARG A 313 -199.24 1.96 8.23
N SER A 314 -199.48 1.04 9.17
CA SER A 314 -200.79 0.54 9.69
C SER A 314 -201.60 -0.55 8.95
N LYS A 315 -201.71 -1.75 9.54
CA LYS A 315 -202.89 -2.25 10.33
C LYS A 315 -202.69 -3.70 10.83
N ALA A 316 -203.40 -4.06 11.91
CA ALA A 316 -203.40 -5.35 12.64
C ALA A 316 -202.03 -5.76 13.26
N ARG A 317 -201.82 -6.04 14.56
CA ARG A 317 -202.56 -6.67 15.69
C ARG A 317 -202.05 -8.10 15.99
N ALA A 318 -200.98 -8.17 16.81
CA ALA A 318 -200.77 -9.02 18.03
C ALA A 318 -201.10 -10.54 18.04
N PRO A 319 -200.50 -11.37 18.94
CA PRO A 319 -199.26 -11.24 19.75
C PRO A 319 -198.38 -12.54 19.73
N SER A 320 -197.52 -12.75 20.75
CA SER A 320 -196.79 -14.01 21.12
C SER A 320 -195.57 -14.40 20.27
N LYS A 321 -194.76 -15.42 20.63
CA LYS A 321 -193.84 -15.60 21.81
C LYS A 321 -192.96 -16.86 21.57
N ALA A 322 -191.71 -16.86 22.05
CA ALA A 322 -190.80 -18.02 22.28
C ALA A 322 -190.09 -18.72 21.09
N GLY A 323 -188.93 -19.35 21.38
CA GLY A 323 -188.02 -20.10 20.48
C GLY A 323 -186.78 -19.30 20.00
N ALA A 324 -185.50 -19.72 19.97
CA ALA A 324 -184.65 -20.86 20.42
C ALA A 324 -183.78 -21.46 19.27
N VAL A 325 -182.68 -22.19 19.60
CA VAL A 325 -181.67 -22.84 18.68
C VAL A 325 -180.70 -21.80 18.05
N ALA A 326 -179.35 -21.85 18.08
CA ALA A 326 -178.28 -22.86 17.78
C ALA A 326 -178.03 -23.08 16.25
N THR A 327 -176.88 -23.49 15.66
CA THR A 327 -175.59 -24.11 16.13
C THR A 327 -174.48 -24.01 15.03
N GLY A 328 -173.20 -24.29 15.34
CA GLY A 328 -172.14 -24.78 14.40
C GLY A 328 -171.20 -23.73 13.74
N ALA A 329 -169.86 -23.83 13.66
CA ALA A 329 -168.89 -24.90 13.27
C ALA A 329 -168.48 -24.83 11.75
N ASN A 330 -167.26 -25.16 11.27
CA ASN A 330 -166.12 -25.90 11.85
C ASN A 330 -164.72 -25.58 11.21
N ALA A 331 -163.63 -26.06 11.84
CA ALA A 331 -162.24 -26.31 11.35
C ALA A 331 -161.33 -25.06 11.09
N SER A 332 -159.98 -25.13 11.07
CA SER A 332 -158.89 -25.99 11.62
C SER A 332 -157.53 -25.26 11.31
N SER A 333 -156.27 -25.64 11.63
CA SER A 333 -155.51 -26.66 12.42
C SER A 333 -154.06 -26.10 12.61
N GLY A 334 -153.08 -26.65 13.34
CA GLY A 334 -152.96 -27.82 14.23
C GLY A 334 -151.51 -28.38 14.28
N ALA A 335 -151.04 -28.86 15.45
CA ALA A 335 -149.73 -29.54 15.73
C ALA A 335 -148.43 -28.67 15.69
N ASP A 336 -147.35 -28.91 16.46
CA ASP A 336 -147.12 -29.81 17.62
C ASP A 336 -145.85 -29.39 18.43
N LYS A 337 -145.86 -29.58 19.77
CA LYS A 337 -144.82 -30.17 20.69
C LYS A 337 -143.33 -29.74 20.62
N GLU A 338 -142.41 -29.89 21.60
CA GLU A 338 -142.31 -30.29 23.03
C GLU A 338 -140.84 -29.93 23.48
N TRP A 339 -140.27 -30.10 24.69
CA TRP A 339 -140.62 -30.62 26.04
C TRP A 339 -139.55 -30.07 27.03
N GLU A 340 -139.80 -30.07 28.36
CA GLU A 340 -138.78 -29.77 29.40
C GLU A 340 -138.36 -31.04 30.14
N VAL A 341 -137.06 -31.17 30.46
CA VAL A 341 -136.36 -32.18 31.30
C VAL A 341 -135.43 -33.11 30.52
N GLU A 342 -134.12 -32.87 30.67
CA GLU A 342 -133.20 -33.91 31.17
C GLU A 342 -132.05 -33.28 31.97
N LYS A 343 -132.03 -33.51 33.29
CA LYS A 343 -131.06 -32.95 34.25
C LYS A 343 -130.37 -34.07 35.02
N ARG A 344 -129.57 -34.93 34.37
CA ARG A 344 -128.81 -35.99 35.08
C ARG A 344 -127.58 -36.67 34.44
N GLU A 345 -126.86 -36.03 33.50
CA GLU A 345 -125.46 -36.37 33.17
C GLU A 345 -124.73 -35.07 32.77
N ASN A 346 -123.95 -34.36 33.59
CA ASN A 346 -123.38 -34.54 34.93
C ASN A 346 -122.22 -35.54 35.11
N ALA A 347 -121.06 -34.96 35.46
CA ALA A 347 -119.99 -35.58 36.25
C ALA A 347 -119.10 -36.69 35.64
N LEU A 348 -118.75 -36.62 34.35
CA LEU A 348 -117.51 -37.26 33.87
C LEU A 348 -116.79 -36.41 32.81
N LEU A 349 -115.46 -36.55 32.78
CA LEU A 349 -114.51 -35.79 31.97
C LEU A 349 -114.54 -34.25 32.08
N ARG A 350 -114.79 -33.76 33.31
CA ARG A 350 -114.07 -32.61 33.90
C ARG A 350 -112.56 -32.92 34.08
N GLU A 351 -111.93 -33.41 33.02
CA GLU A 351 -110.62 -34.07 33.02
C GLU A 351 -109.79 -33.45 31.89
N ARG A 352 -110.29 -33.59 30.65
CA ARG A 352 -109.70 -33.01 29.43
C ARG A 352 -109.74 -31.48 29.33
N LEU A 353 -110.28 -30.77 30.32
CA LEU A 353 -110.33 -29.31 30.35
C LEU A 353 -109.13 -28.66 31.10
N ASN A 354 -108.30 -29.45 31.79
CA ASN A 354 -107.14 -28.94 32.53
C ASN A 354 -105.78 -29.36 31.93
N ASP A 355 -105.67 -30.55 31.33
CA ASP A 355 -104.36 -31.07 30.90
C ASP A 355 -103.77 -30.30 29.70
N LEU A 356 -104.59 -29.99 28.69
CA LEU A 356 -104.15 -29.31 27.46
C LEU A 356 -103.76 -27.83 27.68
N ALA A 357 -104.07 -27.27 28.86
CA ALA A 357 -103.62 -25.94 29.27
C ALA A 357 -102.26 -25.95 29.99
N ALA A 358 -101.84 -27.10 30.54
CA ALA A 358 -100.53 -27.27 31.15
C ALA A 358 -99.43 -27.57 30.10
N GLU A 359 -99.77 -28.39 29.09
CA GLU A 359 -98.83 -28.89 28.08
C GLU A 359 -98.16 -27.76 27.25
N VAL A 360 -98.92 -26.71 26.91
CA VAL A 360 -98.43 -25.59 26.09
C VAL A 360 -97.40 -24.72 26.81
N VAL A 361 -97.51 -24.55 28.14
CA VAL A 361 -96.53 -23.78 28.94
C VAL A 361 -95.25 -24.59 29.17
N THR A 362 -95.37 -25.91 29.35
CA THR A 362 -94.20 -26.79 29.52
C THR A 362 -93.39 -27.00 28.24
N LEU A 363 -94.02 -26.91 27.06
CA LEU A 363 -93.29 -26.93 25.78
C LEU A 363 -92.48 -25.65 25.56
N THR A 364 -92.95 -24.49 26.02
CA THR A 364 -92.15 -23.25 25.97
C THR A 364 -90.96 -23.25 26.92
N SER A 365 -90.99 -24.00 28.03
CA SER A 365 -89.82 -24.16 28.92
C SER A 365 -88.88 -25.32 28.54
N ALA A 366 -89.08 -25.94 27.38
CA ALA A 366 -88.26 -27.05 26.88
C ALA A 366 -87.64 -26.77 25.50
N LEU A 367 -87.85 -25.56 24.96
CA LEU A 367 -87.37 -25.12 23.65
C LEU A 367 -86.67 -23.74 23.66
N ASP A 368 -86.93 -22.88 24.65
CA ASP A 368 -85.97 -21.84 25.01
C ASP A 368 -84.77 -22.50 25.68
N GLY A 369 -83.65 -22.52 24.96
CA GLY A 369 -82.35 -23.00 25.46
C GLY A 369 -81.77 -22.06 26.53
N GLU A 370 -80.58 -22.42 27.01
CA GLU A 370 -79.92 -21.74 28.13
C GLU A 370 -79.79 -20.21 27.92
N ASP A 371 -80.05 -19.46 29.00
CA ASP A 371 -79.94 -17.99 29.16
C ASP A 371 -81.04 -17.08 28.53
N GLY A 372 -82.26 -17.16 29.08
CA GLY A 372 -83.35 -16.18 28.89
C GLY A 372 -83.79 -15.46 30.19
N GLU A 373 -83.86 -14.13 30.19
CA GLU A 373 -83.90 -13.28 31.41
C GLU A 373 -85.15 -13.43 32.31
N ILE A 374 -86.24 -14.04 31.82
CA ILE A 374 -87.51 -14.16 32.56
C ILE A 374 -87.41 -15.18 33.71
N ALA A 375 -86.55 -16.21 33.60
CA ALA A 375 -86.41 -17.27 34.59
C ALA A 375 -85.90 -16.79 35.97
N ASN A 376 -85.12 -15.70 36.00
CA ASN A 376 -84.56 -15.17 37.24
C ASN A 376 -85.57 -14.33 38.03
N MET A 377 -86.48 -13.60 37.38
CA MET A 377 -87.52 -12.83 38.08
C MET A 377 -88.54 -13.72 38.80
N ALA A 378 -88.71 -14.97 38.37
CA ALA A 378 -89.56 -15.95 39.06
C ALA A 378 -88.94 -16.51 40.36
N LYS A 379 -87.63 -16.29 40.58
CA LYS A 379 -86.89 -16.86 41.71
C LYS A 379 -86.98 -16.00 42.98
N ASP A 380 -86.95 -14.69 42.83
CA ASP A 380 -86.92 -13.74 43.97
C ASP A 380 -88.30 -13.50 44.61
N VAL A 381 -89.40 -13.75 43.88
CA VAL A 381 -90.77 -13.57 44.41
C VAL A 381 -91.19 -14.70 45.37
N ALA A 382 -90.47 -15.82 45.39
CA ALA A 382 -90.77 -16.99 46.22
C ALA A 382 -90.17 -16.94 47.64
N ALA A 383 -89.53 -15.83 48.03
CA ALA A 383 -88.64 -15.75 49.20
C ALA A 383 -89.16 -14.88 50.37
N SER A 384 -90.48 -14.69 50.52
CA SER A 384 -91.06 -13.94 51.65
C SER A 384 -92.50 -14.34 52.00
N ALA A 385 -92.84 -14.19 53.28
CA ALA A 385 -94.14 -14.41 53.94
C ALA A 385 -94.62 -15.88 54.13
N GLU A 386 -94.39 -16.36 55.36
CA GLU A 386 -95.35 -17.17 56.15
C GLU A 386 -96.69 -16.39 56.34
N PRO A 387 -97.85 -16.97 56.78
CA PRO A 387 -97.92 -18.06 57.77
C PRO A 387 -99.14 -19.02 57.74
N ALA A 388 -99.23 -19.80 58.83
CA ALA A 388 -100.44 -20.30 59.51
C ALA A 388 -101.20 -21.52 58.97
N ASN A 389 -101.44 -22.47 59.89
CA ASN A 389 -102.53 -23.43 59.79
C ASN A 389 -103.85 -22.76 60.17
N ASP A 390 -104.93 -23.06 59.46
CA ASP A 390 -106.17 -23.52 60.10
C ASP A 390 -106.87 -24.52 59.15
N ASP A 391 -107.86 -25.26 59.65
CA ASP A 391 -108.30 -26.53 59.08
C ASP A 391 -109.24 -26.43 57.84
N ASN A 392 -109.30 -27.52 57.08
CA ASN A 392 -110.34 -27.85 56.09
C ASN A 392 -110.41 -27.05 54.77
N SER A 393 -109.36 -27.14 53.92
CA SER A 393 -109.44 -27.02 52.43
C SER A 393 -108.13 -27.46 51.73
N PRO A 394 -108.08 -27.66 50.40
CA PRO A 394 -107.08 -28.54 49.77
C PRO A 394 -105.62 -28.03 49.72
N ARG A 395 -104.68 -28.96 49.97
CA ARG A 395 -103.21 -28.77 49.93
C ARG A 395 -102.70 -27.98 48.72
N SER A 396 -101.86 -26.99 49.00
CA SER A 396 -101.28 -26.02 48.06
C SER A 396 -100.41 -26.65 46.96
N LEU A 397 -100.36 -25.97 45.81
CA LEU A 397 -99.57 -26.34 44.63
C LEU A 397 -98.07 -26.48 44.96
N ALA A 398 -97.54 -25.64 45.86
CA ALA A 398 -96.13 -25.58 46.21
C ALA A 398 -95.61 -26.87 46.90
N GLU A 399 -96.46 -27.55 47.68
CA GLU A 399 -96.09 -28.84 48.29
C GLU A 399 -96.02 -29.97 47.25
N ARG A 400 -96.93 -29.95 46.25
CA ARG A 400 -96.97 -30.96 45.19
C ARG A 400 -95.78 -30.84 44.22
N ILE A 401 -95.37 -29.62 43.91
CA ILE A 401 -94.15 -29.35 43.11
C ILE A 401 -92.91 -29.93 43.83
N ARG A 402 -92.77 -29.70 45.13
CA ARG A 402 -91.66 -30.22 45.95
C ARG A 402 -91.64 -31.75 46.01
N ALA A 403 -92.79 -32.41 45.98
CA ALA A 403 -92.89 -33.87 45.89
C ALA A 403 -92.43 -34.40 44.53
N LEU A 404 -92.93 -33.85 43.41
CA LEU A 404 -92.60 -34.32 42.06
C LEU A 404 -91.12 -34.08 41.69
N GLN A 405 -90.52 -32.97 42.12
CA GLN A 405 -89.08 -32.73 41.93
C GLN A 405 -88.19 -33.81 42.58
N SER A 406 -88.64 -34.43 43.68
CA SER A 406 -87.91 -35.54 44.33
C SER A 406 -87.96 -36.86 43.56
N GLN A 407 -88.92 -36.99 42.63
CA GLN A 407 -89.21 -38.24 41.92
C GLN A 407 -88.59 -38.25 40.50
N VAL A 408 -88.41 -37.08 39.88
CA VAL A 408 -87.67 -36.92 38.61
C VAL A 408 -86.16 -37.07 38.81
N ALA A 409 -85.63 -36.76 40.00
CA ALA A 409 -84.21 -36.87 40.33
C ALA A 409 -83.71 -38.31 40.63
N ARG A 410 -84.33 -39.35 40.04
CA ARG A 410 -84.04 -40.78 40.31
C ARG A 410 -84.11 -41.71 39.09
N HIS A 411 -84.11 -41.17 37.86
CA HIS A 411 -83.96 -41.93 36.62
C HIS A 411 -82.94 -41.27 35.69
#